data_AF-A0A2R6VX79-F1
#
_entry.id   AF-A0A2R6VX79-F1
#
_cell.length_a   1.000
_cell.length_b   1.000
_cell.length_c   1.000
_cell.angle_alpha   90.00
_cell.angle_beta   90.00
_cell.angle_gamma   90.00
#
_symmetry.space_group_name_H-M   'P 1'
#
loop_
_entity.id
_entity.type
_entity.pdbx_description
1 polymer ?
#
loop_
_entity_poly.entity_id
_entity_poly.type
_entity_poly.pdbx_seq_one_letter_code
_entity_poly.pdbx_strand_id
1 'polypeptide(L)'
;MLIIKVGGDILASSKLDICIVDSTDKSGVNCKSKMIIALTVVNGKSGESDAIETYVTGAEDKSGQRKKLAEPYRILIRKSDAYYRYPLSYLQVKLVITSRSLG
;
A
#
# COMPACT_ATOMS: atom_id res chain seq x y z
N MET A 1 2.60 12.62 -18.13
CA MET A 1 3.15 12.76 -16.76
C MET A 1 2.10 13.45 -15.90
N LEU A 2 1.55 12.81 -14.85
CA LEU A 2 0.54 13.48 -14.03
C LEU A 2 1.20 14.46 -13.06
N ILE A 3 0.49 15.55 -12.74
CA ILE A 3 0.90 16.56 -11.79
C ILE A 3 0.20 16.27 -10.46
N ILE A 4 0.99 16.05 -9.41
CA ILE A 4 0.50 15.57 -8.13
C ILE A 4 0.87 16.55 -7.02
N LYS A 5 -0.10 16.86 -6.16
CA LYS A 5 0.11 17.60 -4.91
C LYS A 5 -0.18 16.66 -3.74
N VAL A 6 0.79 16.48 -2.83
CA VAL A 6 0.68 15.54 -1.70
C VAL A 6 0.81 16.29 -0.38
N GLY A 7 -0.02 15.94 0.60
CA GLY A 7 0.11 16.36 2.00
C GLY A 7 0.83 15.31 2.83
N GLY A 8 2.14 15.10 2.58
CA GLY A 8 2.98 14.09 3.24
C GLY A 8 4.30 13.85 2.52
N ASP A 9 5.09 12.89 3.02
CA ASP A 9 6.41 12.56 2.46
C ASP A 9 6.31 11.63 1.23
N ILE A 10 6.68 12.17 0.07
CA ILE A 10 6.82 11.41 -1.18
C ILE A 10 8.25 10.91 -1.30
N LEU A 11 8.42 9.60 -1.50
CA LEU A 11 9.74 9.03 -1.76
C LEU A 11 10.13 9.11 -3.24
N ALA A 12 9.17 8.79 -4.12
CA ALA A 12 9.41 8.79 -5.56
C ALA A 12 8.10 8.92 -6.34
N SER A 13 8.20 9.48 -7.55
CA SER A 13 7.10 9.60 -8.49
C SER A 13 7.64 9.44 -9.91
N SER A 14 7.26 8.37 -10.60
CA SER A 14 7.80 8.03 -11.92
C SER A 14 6.71 7.56 -12.88
N LYS A 15 6.94 7.80 -14.19
CA LYS A 15 6.14 7.22 -15.27
C LYS A 15 6.78 5.90 -15.71
N LEU A 16 5.99 4.83 -15.78
CA LEU A 16 6.47 3.51 -16.18
C LEU A 16 5.47 2.86 -17.14
N ASP A 17 5.98 2.31 -18.23
CA ASP A 17 5.16 1.53 -19.16
C ASP A 17 5.12 0.08 -18.68
N ILE A 18 3.96 -0.34 -18.17
CA ILE A 18 3.75 -1.70 -17.66
C ILE A 18 3.20 -2.54 -18.81
N CYS A 19 4.01 -3.47 -19.28
CA CYS A 19 3.68 -4.41 -20.33
C CYS A 19 3.27 -5.76 -19.74
N ILE A 20 2.04 -6.18 -20.00
CA ILE A 20 1.51 -7.47 -19.57
C ILE A 20 1.47 -8.40 -20.78
N VAL A 21 2.05 -9.59 -20.62
CA VAL A 21 1.95 -10.66 -21.61
C VAL A 21 0.69 -11.45 -21.27
N ASP A 22 -0.33 -11.35 -22.10
CA ASP A 22 -1.55 -12.11 -21.92
C ASP A 22 -1.36 -13.50 -22.50
N SER A 23 -1.53 -14.55 -21.69
CA SER A 23 -1.35 -15.94 -22.14
C SER A 23 -2.45 -16.43 -23.08
N THR A 24 -3.49 -15.63 -23.28
CA THR A 24 -4.63 -15.95 -24.15
C THR A 24 -4.51 -15.37 -25.57
N ASP A 25 -3.72 -14.32 -25.76
CA ASP A 25 -3.50 -13.68 -27.05
C ASP A 25 -2.20 -14.17 -27.71
N LYS A 26 -2.30 -14.78 -28.89
CA LYS A 26 -1.18 -15.42 -29.60
C LYS A 26 -0.07 -14.46 -30.10
N SER A 27 -0.14 -13.14 -29.89
CA SER A 27 0.88 -12.22 -30.42
C SER A 27 0.93 -10.81 -29.81
N GLY A 28 0.36 -10.57 -28.63
CA GLY A 28 0.22 -9.19 -28.12
C GLY A 28 0.83 -8.95 -26.75
N VAL A 29 1.98 -8.27 -26.69
CA VAL A 29 2.40 -7.62 -25.45
C VAL A 29 1.58 -6.34 -25.28
N ASN A 30 0.72 -6.26 -24.25
CA ASN A 30 -0.13 -5.09 -24.00
C ASN A 30 0.56 -4.13 -23.00
N CYS A 31 1.13 -3.05 -23.53
CA CYS A 31 1.78 -2.02 -22.72
C CYS A 31 0.81 -0.89 -22.36
N LYS A 32 0.66 -0.63 -21.05
CA LYS A 32 -0.11 0.49 -20.51
C LYS A 32 0.82 1.42 -19.74
N SER A 33 0.83 2.69 -20.13
CA SER A 33 1.55 3.72 -19.40
C SER A 33 0.86 4.00 -18.07
N LYS A 34 1.59 3.83 -16.96
CA LYS A 34 1.09 4.06 -15.61
C LYS A 34 2.05 5.00 -14.88
N MET A 35 1.51 5.67 -13.87
CA MET A 35 2.30 6.45 -12.94
C MET A 35 2.41 5.67 -11.63
N ILE A 36 3.63 5.55 -11.12
CA ILE A 36 3.94 4.89 -9.86
C ILE A 36 4.35 5.97 -8.87
N ILE A 37 3.71 5.97 -7.71
CA ILE A 37 3.96 6.91 -6.62
C ILE A 37 4.34 6.06 -5.40
N ALA A 38 5.50 6.32 -4.84
CA ALA A 38 5.96 5.72 -3.60
C ALA A 38 5.83 6.73 -2.47
N LEU A 39 5.10 6.35 -1.42
CA LEU A 39 4.73 7.21 -0.28
C LEU A 39 5.01 6.47 1.02
N THR A 40 5.34 7.20 2.09
CA THR A 40 5.53 6.63 3.44
C THR A 40 4.43 7.06 4.39
N VAL A 41 3.65 6.10 4.91
CA VAL A 41 2.65 6.35 5.96
C VAL A 41 3.24 5.92 7.32
N VAL A 42 3.61 6.91 8.13
CA VAL A 42 4.20 6.71 9.46
C VAL A 42 3.09 6.37 10.45
N ASN A 43 3.37 5.48 11.41
CA ASN A 43 2.44 5.17 12.51
C ASN A 43 2.84 6.01 13.74
N GLY A 44 1.88 6.63 14.44
CA GLY A 44 2.12 7.23 15.76
C GLY A 44 2.40 8.74 15.80
N LYS A 45 2.09 9.51 14.74
CA LYS A 45 2.04 10.98 14.86
C LYS A 45 0.65 11.39 15.37
N SER A 46 0.48 11.32 16.69
CA SER A 46 -0.73 11.80 17.37
C SER A 46 -0.97 13.28 17.01
N GLY A 47 -2.05 13.56 16.30
CA GLY A 47 -2.51 14.93 16.02
C GLY A 47 -2.99 15.15 14.59
N GLU A 48 -2.20 14.81 13.57
CA GLU A 48 -2.48 15.33 12.21
C GLU A 48 -2.11 14.42 11.01
N SER A 49 -1.55 13.21 11.13
CA SER A 49 -1.07 12.50 9.91
C SER A 49 -1.06 10.96 9.92
N ASP A 50 -2.14 10.30 10.35
CA ASP A 50 -2.37 8.87 10.02
C ASP A 50 -2.95 8.67 8.62
N ALA A 51 -3.20 9.77 7.91
CA ALA A 51 -3.74 9.81 6.57
C ALA A 51 -2.84 10.61 5.63
N ILE A 52 -2.50 10.03 4.47
CA ILE A 52 -1.88 10.77 3.36
C ILE A 52 -2.98 11.15 2.39
N GLU A 53 -3.07 12.44 2.10
CA GLU A 53 -3.95 12.96 1.07
C GLU A 53 -3.13 13.41 -0.14
N THR A 54 -3.57 12.98 -1.32
CA THR A 54 -2.92 13.26 -2.60
C THR A 54 -3.92 13.70 -3.64
N TYR A 55 -3.59 14.72 -4.41
CA TYR A 55 -4.41 15.24 -5.49
C TYR A 55 -3.72 15.09 -6.84
N VAL A 56 -4.39 14.46 -7.80
CA VAL A 56 -3.99 14.46 -9.21
C VAL A 56 -4.69 15.64 -9.89
N THR A 57 -3.91 16.65 -10.28
CA THR A 57 -4.45 17.94 -10.77
C THR A 57 -4.30 18.11 -12.28
N GLY A 58 -3.54 17.26 -12.95
CA GLY A 58 -3.27 17.39 -14.38
C GLY A 58 -2.49 16.22 -14.95
N ALA A 59 -2.40 16.18 -16.28
CA ALA A 59 -1.68 15.21 -17.08
C ALA A 59 -0.87 15.90 -18.18
N GLU A 60 0.33 15.43 -18.41
CA GLU A 60 1.16 15.80 -19.56
C GLU A 60 0.92 14.82 -20.71
N ASP A 61 0.59 15.39 -21.87
CA ASP A 61 0.35 14.71 -23.14
C ASP A 61 1.65 14.15 -23.75
N LYS A 62 1.55 13.32 -24.80
CA LYS A 62 2.71 12.74 -25.50
C LYS A 62 3.65 13.80 -26.09
N SER A 63 3.13 14.99 -26.38
CA SER A 63 3.89 16.14 -26.88
C SER A 63 4.50 17.01 -25.78
N GLY A 64 4.49 16.56 -24.52
CA GLY A 64 5.04 17.31 -23.38
C GLY A 64 4.16 18.45 -22.86
N GLN A 65 2.95 18.62 -23.41
CA GLN A 65 2.04 19.67 -22.99
C GLN A 65 1.28 19.27 -21.72
N ARG A 66 1.38 20.11 -20.69
CA ARG A 66 0.66 19.94 -19.42
C ARG A 66 -0.77 20.43 -19.54
N LYS A 67 -1.73 19.52 -19.37
CA LYS A 67 -3.16 19.82 -19.29
C LYS A 67 -3.62 19.62 -17.85
N LYS A 68 -4.39 20.58 -17.30
CA LYS A 68 -5.04 20.40 -16.01
C LYS A 68 -6.30 19.56 -16.18
N LEU A 69 -6.61 18.73 -15.19
CA LEU A 69 -7.91 18.08 -15.12
C LEU A 69 -8.95 19.13 -14.71
N ALA A 70 -10.17 19.03 -15.27
CA ALA A 70 -11.26 19.91 -14.89
C ALA A 70 -11.60 19.76 -13.39
N GLU A 71 -11.54 18.53 -12.89
CA GLU A 71 -11.68 18.21 -11.48
C GLU A 71 -10.49 17.36 -11.02
N PRO A 72 -9.84 17.71 -9.89
CA PRO A 72 -8.72 16.93 -9.39
C PRO A 72 -9.21 15.64 -8.73
N TYR A 73 -8.52 14.52 -9.00
CA TYR A 73 -8.80 13.27 -8.30
C TYR A 73 -8.13 13.28 -6.92
N ARG A 74 -8.91 12.99 -5.88
CA ARG A 74 -8.45 12.90 -4.49
C ARG A 74 -8.21 11.44 -4.11
N ILE A 75 -7.00 11.15 -3.63
CA ILE A 75 -6.59 9.85 -3.10
C ILE A 75 -6.29 10.02 -1.63
N LEU A 76 -6.94 9.22 -0.78
CA LEU A 76 -6.77 9.24 0.67
C LEU A 76 -6.34 7.85 1.14
N ILE A 77 -5.15 7.77 1.75
CA ILE A 77 -4.62 6.54 2.32
C ILE A 77 -4.61 6.70 3.82
N ARG A 78 -5.18 5.74 4.57
CA ARG A 78 -5.18 5.73 6.04
C ARG A 78 -4.47 4.49 6.55
N LYS A 79 -3.67 4.65 7.60
CA LYS A 79 -3.02 3.53 8.28
C LYS A 79 -3.72 3.26 9.60
N SER A 80 -4.09 2.01 9.83
CA SER A 80 -4.56 1.57 11.15
C SER A 80 -3.40 1.44 12.12
N ASP A 81 -3.70 1.49 13.41
CA ASP A 81 -2.72 1.22 14.45
C ASP A 81 -2.03 -0.13 14.22
N ALA A 82 -0.72 -0.16 14.46
CA ALA A 82 0.07 -1.37 14.43
C ALA A 82 0.07 -2.05 15.80
N TYR A 83 -0.18 -3.36 15.82
CA TYR A 83 -0.18 -4.19 17.02
C TYR A 83 0.76 -5.39 16.85
N TYR A 84 1.43 -5.77 17.94
CA TYR A 84 2.13 -7.05 18.02
C TYR A 84 1.15 -8.15 18.42
N ARG A 85 1.08 -9.23 17.64
CA ARG A 85 0.24 -10.39 17.94
C ARG A 85 1.12 -11.59 18.29
N TYR A 86 1.01 -12.07 19.52
CA TYR A 86 1.70 -13.27 19.98
C TYR A 86 0.80 -14.50 19.77
N PRO A 87 1.25 -15.55 19.06
CA PRO A 87 0.50 -16.78 18.94
C PRO A 87 0.53 -17.52 20.28
N LEU A 88 -0.63 -17.67 20.90
CA LEU A 88 -0.77 -18.42 22.14
C LEU A 88 -1.11 -19.87 21.83
N SER A 89 -0.36 -20.79 22.41
CA SER A 89 -0.65 -22.22 22.39
C SER A 89 -1.17 -22.65 23.75
N TYR A 90 -2.31 -23.33 23.77
CA TYR A 90 -2.84 -23.90 25.00
C TYR A 90 -2.01 -25.13 25.40
N LEU A 91 -1.52 -25.14 26.64
CA LEU A 91 -0.83 -26.29 27.23
C LEU A 91 -1.68 -26.82 28.39
N GLN A 92 -2.16 -28.05 28.27
CA GLN A 92 -2.86 -28.73 29.35
C GLN A 92 -1.85 -29.53 30.19
N VAL A 93 -1.57 -29.06 31.41
CA VAL A 93 -0.72 -29.79 32.35
C VAL A 93 -1.56 -30.85 33.06
N LYS A 94 -1.30 -32.13 32.81
CA LYS A 94 -1.93 -33.24 33.52
C LYS A 94 -1.10 -33.57 34.75
N LEU A 95 -1.59 -33.18 35.94
CA LEU A 95 -1.03 -33.61 37.22
C LEU A 95 -1.32 -35.11 37.41
N VAL A 96 -0.32 -35.95 37.22
CA VAL A 96 -0.40 -37.38 37.53
C VAL A 96 0.04 -37.56 38.99
N ILE A 97 -0.93 -37.77 39.89
CA ILE A 97 -0.65 -38.16 41.27
C ILE A 97 -0.52 -39.68 41.28
N THR A 98 0.71 -40.19 41.25
CA THR A 98 0.98 -41.62 41.49
C THR A 98 0.93 -41.89 42.98
N SER A 99 -0.20 -42.43 43.46
CA SER A 99 -0.23 -43.07 44.79
C SER A 99 0.61 -44.34 44.75
N ARG A 100 1.80 -44.30 45.36
CA ARG A 100 2.54 -45.53 45.71
C ARG A 100 1.74 -46.24 46.82
N SER A 101 1.10 -47.37 46.51
CA SER A 101 0.72 -48.32 47.57
C SER A 101 1.98 -49.07 47.98
N LEU A 102 2.45 -48.86 49.21
CA LEU A 102 3.39 -49.77 49.85
C LEU A 102 2.62 -51.04 50.22
N GLY A 103 2.97 -52.14 49.58
CA GLY A 103 2.67 -53.51 49.99
C GLY A 103 3.97 -54.24 50.27
#